data_AF-A0A060YSC6-F1
#
_entry.id   AF-A0A060YSC6-F1
#
_cell.length_a   1.000
_cell.length_b   1.000
_cell.length_c   1.000
_cell.angle_alpha   90.00
_cell.angle_beta   90.00
_cell.angle_gamma   90.00
#
_symmetry.space_group_name_H-M   'P 1'
#
loop_
_entity.id
_entity.type
_entity.pdbx_description
1 polymer ?
#
loop_
_entity_poly.entity_id
_entity_poly.type
_entity_poly.pdbx_seq_one_letter_code
_entity_poly.pdbx_strand_id
1 'polypeptide(L)'
;MMQISDSYNQKNSLFNAMNRFIGAVNNMDQTVMVPSLLRDVPLDEEEEVKTISPIWTASNGSTTYFQDGDMYNYYVLLKSIRNDIEWGVLQADDRRKKKWG
;
A
#
# COMPACT_ATOMS: atom_id res chain seq x y z
N MET A 1 -37.33 -2.32 -19.23
CA MET A 1 -36.36 -1.31 -18.75
C MET A 1 -35.90 -1.78 -17.38
N MET A 2 -34.69 -2.36 -17.28
CA MET A 2 -34.13 -2.71 -15.97
C MET A 2 -33.59 -1.41 -15.36
N GLN A 3 -34.22 -1.01 -14.27
CA GLN A 3 -33.88 0.17 -13.49
C GLN A 3 -32.50 -0.06 -12.87
N ILE A 4 -31.48 0.57 -13.44
CA ILE A 4 -30.13 0.60 -12.89
C ILE A 4 -30.20 1.51 -11.66
N SER A 5 -30.52 0.93 -10.51
CA SER A 5 -30.43 1.58 -9.21
C SER A 5 -28.97 1.66 -8.74
N ASP A 6 -28.07 2.11 -9.61
CA ASP A 6 -26.74 2.53 -9.24
C ASP A 6 -26.84 4.05 -9.09
N SER A 7 -26.56 4.65 -7.93
CA SER A 7 -25.47 5.65 -7.83
C SER A 7 -25.63 6.54 -6.57
N TYR A 8 -25.89 5.98 -5.38
CA TYR A 8 -25.90 6.82 -4.16
C TYR A 8 -24.85 6.44 -3.09
N ASN A 9 -24.23 5.26 -3.16
CA ASN A 9 -23.35 4.78 -2.07
C ASN A 9 -22.03 4.12 -2.52
N GLN A 10 -21.54 4.38 -3.74
CA GLN A 10 -20.26 3.81 -4.19
C GLN A 10 -19.02 4.49 -3.55
N LYS A 11 -19.18 5.13 -2.39
CA LYS A 11 -18.06 5.68 -1.59
C LYS A 11 -17.14 4.58 -1.04
N ASN A 12 -17.62 3.33 -0.97
CA ASN A 12 -16.88 2.18 -0.47
C ASN A 12 -16.37 1.24 -1.59
N SER A 13 -16.46 1.65 -2.86
CA SER A 13 -15.86 0.85 -3.93
C SER A 13 -14.35 0.86 -3.82
N LEU A 14 -13.73 -0.28 -4.16
CA LEU A 14 -12.28 -0.43 -4.28
C LEU A 14 -11.67 0.71 -5.11
N PHE A 15 -12.30 1.09 -6.22
CA PHE A 15 -11.82 2.19 -7.07
C PHE A 15 -11.74 3.53 -6.30
N ASN A 16 -12.75 3.84 -5.48
CA ASN A 16 -12.73 5.04 -4.66
C ASN A 16 -11.70 4.95 -3.53
N ALA A 17 -11.51 3.76 -2.94
CA ALA A 17 -10.45 3.53 -1.95
C ALA A 17 -9.06 3.72 -2.55
N MET A 18 -8.82 3.21 -3.76
CA MET A 18 -7.56 3.38 -4.50
C MET A 18 -7.31 4.86 -4.81
N ASN A 19 -8.31 5.61 -5.28
CA ASN A 19 -8.16 7.05 -5.55
C ASN A 19 -7.86 7.85 -4.27
N ARG A 20 -8.51 7.50 -3.15
CA ARG A 20 -8.20 8.11 -1.84
C ARG A 20 -6.79 7.78 -1.37
N PHE A 21 -6.35 6.54 -1.57
CA PHE A 21 -4.98 6.12 -1.25
C PHE A 21 -3.95 6.92 -2.04
N ILE A 22 -4.13 7.07 -3.37
CA ILE A 22 -3.24 7.89 -4.21
C ILE A 22 -3.18 9.32 -3.68
N GLY A 23 -4.34 9.91 -3.36
CA GLY A 23 -4.41 11.26 -2.79
C GLY A 23 -3.66 11.39 -1.46
N ALA A 24 -3.83 10.43 -0.56
CA ALA A 24 -3.15 10.42 0.74
C ALA A 24 -1.63 10.27 0.60
N VAL A 25 -1.15 9.34 -0.24
CA VAL A 25 0.29 9.16 -0.48
C VAL A 25 0.89 10.38 -1.18
N ASN A 26 0.17 11.04 -2.09
CA ASN A 26 0.62 12.28 -2.71
C ASN A 26 0.71 13.43 -1.69
N ASN A 27 -0.26 13.55 -0.78
CA ASN A 27 -0.19 14.54 0.29
C ASN A 27 0.99 14.27 1.24
N MET A 28 1.23 13.01 1.58
CA MET A 28 2.43 12.60 2.33
C MET A 28 3.71 12.99 1.60
N ASP A 29 3.83 12.69 0.30
CA ASP A 29 5.02 12.98 -0.51
C ASP A 29 5.31 14.48 -0.62
N GLN A 30 4.26 15.32 -0.66
CA GLN A 30 4.40 16.78 -0.61
C GLN A 30 4.81 17.32 0.76
N THR A 31 4.45 16.61 1.83
CA THR A 31 4.73 17.03 3.20
C THR A 31 6.12 16.59 3.65
N VAL A 32 6.57 15.42 3.21
CA VAL A 32 7.90 14.88 3.51
C VAL A 32 8.94 15.52 2.59
N MET A 33 9.47 16.68 3.04
CA MET A 33 10.45 17.45 2.27
C MET A 33 11.84 16.80 2.22
N VAL A 34 12.20 16.02 3.24
CA VAL A 34 13.51 15.36 3.35
C VAL A 34 13.30 13.91 3.82
N PRO A 35 13.07 12.96 2.88
CA PRO A 35 12.77 11.57 3.24
C PRO A 35 13.86 10.88 4.07
N SER A 36 15.12 11.31 3.95
CA SER A 36 16.23 10.74 4.73
C SER A 36 16.11 11.00 6.22
N LEU A 37 15.33 11.99 6.66
CA LEU A 37 15.06 12.23 8.08
C LEU A 37 14.13 11.18 8.70
N LEU A 38 13.47 10.36 7.86
CA LEU A 38 12.66 9.24 8.31
C LEU A 38 13.51 7.98 8.58
N ARG A 39 14.81 8.02 8.23
CA ARG A 39 15.72 6.91 8.52
C ARG A 39 16.00 6.85 10.01
N ASP A 40 16.07 5.63 10.53
CA ASP A 40 16.35 5.35 11.93
C ASP A 40 15.34 6.00 12.91
N VAL A 41 14.17 6.43 12.42
CA VAL A 41 13.06 6.89 13.26
C VAL A 41 12.37 5.65 13.82
N PRO A 42 12.43 5.42 15.14
CA PRO A 42 11.73 4.31 15.76
C PRO A 42 10.23 4.51 15.57
N LEU A 43 9.54 3.42 15.25
CA LEU A 43 8.09 3.42 15.36
C LEU A 43 7.79 3.23 16.83
N ASP A 44 7.12 4.22 17.44
CA ASP A 44 6.61 4.10 18.79
C ASP A 44 5.47 3.05 18.79
N GLU A 45 5.83 1.76 18.72
CA GLU A 45 4.96 0.62 19.00
C GLU A 45 4.80 0.41 20.51
N GLU A 46 5.00 1.46 21.32
CA GLU A 46 4.90 1.39 22.77
C GLU A 46 3.44 1.61 23.21
N GLU A 47 2.74 0.49 23.36
CA GLU A 47 1.75 0.16 24.41
C GLU A 47 0.29 -0.13 24.01
N GLU A 48 -0.26 0.33 22.88
CA GLU A 48 -1.71 0.10 22.62
C GLU A 48 -2.05 -1.04 21.64
N VAL A 49 -1.08 -1.64 20.93
CA VAL A 49 -1.36 -2.64 19.87
C VAL A 49 -0.97 -4.07 20.27
N LYS A 50 -0.95 -4.40 21.56
CA LYS A 50 -0.89 -5.81 22.02
C LYS A 50 -2.21 -6.57 21.81
N THR A 51 -3.29 -5.89 21.42
CA THR A 51 -4.63 -6.48 21.22
C THR A 51 -5.04 -6.67 19.76
N ILE A 52 -4.26 -6.19 18.79
CA ILE A 52 -4.49 -6.49 17.37
C ILE A 52 -3.17 -6.97 16.79
N SER A 53 -2.85 -8.23 17.06
CA SER A 53 -2.00 -9.02 16.17
C SER A 53 -2.44 -8.73 14.72
N PRO A 54 -1.54 -8.37 13.79
CA PRO A 54 -1.92 -8.31 12.40
C PRO A 54 -2.33 -9.73 12.01
N ILE A 55 -3.64 -9.92 11.87
CA ILE A 55 -4.24 -11.11 11.27
C ILE A 55 -3.87 -11.02 9.78
N TRP A 56 -2.64 -11.39 9.49
CA TRP A 56 -2.22 -11.94 8.21
C TRP A 56 -1.53 -13.24 8.55
N THR A 57 -2.37 -14.24 8.85
CA THR A 57 -2.13 -15.67 8.71
C THR A 57 -0.74 -16.18 9.09
N ALA A 58 -0.70 -16.86 10.23
CA ALA A 58 0.35 -17.82 10.57
C ALA A 58 0.55 -18.85 9.44
N SER A 59 1.63 -18.70 8.67
CA SER A 59 2.33 -19.82 8.04
C SER A 59 3.79 -19.44 7.82
N ASN A 60 4.66 -20.03 8.63
CA ASN A 60 6.12 -20.13 8.47
C ASN A 60 6.93 -18.82 8.27
N GLY A 61 7.51 -18.34 9.37
CA GLY A 61 8.92 -17.95 9.40
C GLY A 61 9.33 -16.64 8.74
N SER A 62 8.47 -15.63 8.67
CA SER A 62 8.78 -14.36 8.01
C SER A 62 8.22 -13.12 8.73
N THR A 63 8.29 -13.07 10.06
CA THR A 63 7.87 -11.90 10.86
C THR A 63 8.98 -10.86 11.08
N THR A 64 10.20 -11.12 10.62
CA THR A 64 11.38 -10.27 10.90
C THR A 64 11.58 -9.09 9.95
N TYR A 65 10.82 -8.96 8.86
CA TYR A 65 11.03 -7.90 7.86
C TYR A 65 10.22 -6.63 8.10
N PHE A 66 9.25 -6.66 9.01
CA PHE A 66 8.35 -5.54 9.29
C PHE A 66 8.56 -4.90 10.67
N GLN A 67 9.21 -5.61 11.60
CA GLN A 67 9.51 -5.09 12.95
C GLN A 67 10.77 -4.21 13.00
N ASP A 68 11.64 -4.26 11.98
CA ASP A 68 12.86 -3.43 11.87
C ASP A 68 12.74 -2.34 10.79
N GLY A 69 11.54 -2.12 10.26
CA GLY A 69 11.31 -1.07 9.26
C GLY A 69 11.30 0.30 9.91
N ASP A 70 12.33 1.12 9.70
CA ASP A 70 12.26 2.54 10.02
C ASP A 70 11.12 3.24 9.25
N MET A 71 10.74 4.43 9.70
CA MET A 71 9.67 5.20 9.05
C MET A 71 9.92 5.45 7.55
N TYR A 72 11.19 5.47 7.13
CA TYR A 72 11.60 5.58 5.73
C TYR A 72 11.19 4.37 4.88
N ASN A 73 11.35 3.14 5.40
CA ASN A 73 10.94 1.92 4.69
C ASN A 73 9.43 1.91 4.41
N TYR A 74 8.61 2.35 5.36
CA TYR A 74 7.16 2.49 5.17
C TYR A 74 6.81 3.57 4.14
N TYR A 75 7.50 4.71 4.20
CA TYR A 75 7.33 5.78 3.19
C TYR A 75 7.62 5.28 1.77
N VAL A 76 8.70 4.51 1.58
CA VAL A 76 9.06 3.92 0.28
C VAL A 76 8.02 2.89 -0.17
N LEU A 77 7.56 2.03 0.74
CA LEU A 77 6.54 1.02 0.45
C LEU A 77 5.24 1.65 -0.05
N LEU A 78 4.74 2.67 0.66
CA LEU A 78 3.52 3.39 0.28
C LEU A 78 3.65 4.03 -1.12
N LYS A 79 4.81 4.59 -1.44
CA LYS A 79 5.10 5.13 -2.78
C LYS A 79 5.14 4.05 -3.85
N SER A 80 5.69 2.88 -3.56
CA SER A 80 5.70 1.73 -4.48
C SER A 80 4.28 1.27 -4.79
N ILE A 81 3.44 1.09 -3.76
CA ILE A 81 2.04 0.67 -3.92
C ILE A 81 1.28 1.72 -4.75
N ARG A 82 1.50 3.01 -4.50
CA ARG A 82 0.89 4.09 -5.30
C ARG A 82 1.25 3.94 -6.78
N ASN A 83 2.53 3.72 -7.06
CA ASN A 83 3.03 3.57 -8.43
C ASN A 83 2.40 2.36 -9.14
N ASP A 84 2.28 1.23 -8.45
CA ASP A 84 1.66 0.01 -8.99
C ASP A 84 0.16 0.19 -9.25
N ILE A 85 -0.53 1.01 -8.44
CA ILE A 85 -1.93 1.36 -8.64
C ILE A 85 -2.11 2.31 -9.84
N GLU A 86 -1.23 3.30 -9.97
CA GLU A 86 -1.33 4.36 -10.99
C GLU A 86 -0.98 3.85 -12.39
N TRP A 87 0.05 3.01 -12.50
CA TRP A 87 0.57 2.51 -13.77
C TRP A 87 0.22 1.04 -14.04
N GLY A 88 -0.38 0.36 -13.06
CA GLY A 88 -0.57 -1.08 -13.11
C GLY A 88 0.72 -1.86 -12.79
N VAL A 89 0.57 -3.13 -12.45
CA VAL A 89 1.71 -4.02 -12.19
C VAL A 89 2.37 -4.40 -13.51
N LEU A 90 3.46 -3.71 -13.86
CA LEU A 90 4.27 -3.95 -15.07
C LEU A 90 4.82 -5.40 -15.21
N GLN A 91 4.74 -6.24 -14.18
CA GLN A 91 5.24 -7.63 -14.22
C GLN A 91 4.33 -8.63 -15.00
N ALA A 92 3.12 -8.25 -15.45
CA ALA A 92 2.19 -9.20 -16.05
C ALA A 92 2.38 -9.44 -17.57
N ASP A 93 2.99 -8.50 -18.31
CA ASP A 93 3.05 -8.59 -19.78
C ASP A 93 4.30 -9.28 -20.35
N ASP A 94 5.40 -9.38 -19.59
CA ASP A 94 6.62 -10.08 -20.06
C ASP A 94 6.50 -11.61 -20.06
N ARG A 95 5.47 -12.18 -19.41
CA ARG A 95 5.25 -13.65 -19.40
C ARG A 95 4.53 -14.18 -20.63
N ARG A 96 4.07 -13.34 -21.57
CA ARG A 96 3.41 -13.78 -22.82
C ARG A 96 4.31 -13.80 -24.06
N LYS A 97 5.61 -13.51 -23.92
CA LYS A 97 6.56 -13.44 -25.05
C LYS A 97 7.58 -14.59 -25.08
N LYS A 98 7.18 -15.81 -24.71
CA LYS A 98 7.97 -17.05 -24.89
C LYS A 98 7.18 -18.22 -25.51
N LYS A 99 6.17 -17.91 -26.32
CA LYS A 99 5.70 -18.82 -27.36
C LYS A 99 5.89 -18.06 -28.67
N TRP A 100 6.31 -18.73 -29.73
CA TRP A 100 6.61 -18.18 -31.06
C TRP A 100 8.03 -17.59 -31.25
N GLY A 101 9.04 -18.39 -30.91
CA GLY A 101 10.37 -18.34 -31.51
C GLY A 101 10.81 -19.76 -31.78
#